data_AF-A0A9Q0TKZ0-F1
#
_entry.id   AF-A0A9Q0TKZ0-F1
#
_cell.length_a   1.000
_cell.length_b   1.000
_cell.length_c   1.000
_cell.angle_alpha   90.00
_cell.angle_beta   90.00
_cell.angle_gamma   90.00
#
_symmetry.space_group_name_H-M   'P 1'
#
loop_
_entity.id
_entity.type
_entity.pdbx_description
1 polymer ?
#
loop_
_entity_poly.entity_id
_entity_poly.type
_entity_poly.pdbx_seq_one_letter_code
_entity_poly.pdbx_strand_id
1 'polypeptide(L)'
;MWVQKQAAIYFVSIVKPHGVEVLIWPRILIFSCFKEELSYFVTLKPLKKSKGRYDFGEIVWSDGFHYVRSPLVVLVNTSNDDDPSTVFSSNTTAARSSMQGPLRS
;
A
#
# COMPACT_ATOMS: atom_id res chain seq x y z
N MET A 1 20.77 -12.56 32.60
CA MET A 1 21.00 -11.36 31.77
C MET A 1 19.86 -11.33 30.76
N TRP A 2 18.89 -10.42 30.89
CA TRP A 2 17.80 -10.34 29.91
C TRP A 2 18.27 -9.42 28.77
N VAL A 3 18.36 -9.96 27.56
CA VAL A 3 18.62 -9.15 26.37
C VAL A 3 17.36 -8.36 26.07
N GLN A 4 17.44 -7.04 26.19
CA GLN A 4 16.43 -6.14 25.63
C GLN A 4 16.43 -6.34 24.12
N LYS A 5 15.43 -7.07 23.60
CA LYS A 5 15.35 -7.38 22.18
C LYS A 5 14.60 -6.23 21.49
N GLN A 6 15.29 -5.55 20.58
CA GLN A 6 14.85 -4.26 20.04
C GLN A 6 13.68 -4.44 19.06
N ALA A 7 12.64 -3.61 19.23
CA ALA A 7 11.53 -3.51 18.30
C ALA A 7 11.92 -2.58 17.14
N ALA A 8 11.48 -2.91 15.92
CA ALA A 8 11.68 -2.08 14.74
C ALA A 8 10.35 -1.45 14.30
N ILE A 9 10.38 -0.15 14.03
CA ILE A 9 9.18 0.64 13.69
C ILE A 9 9.35 1.17 12.28
N TYR A 10 8.49 0.73 11.37
CA TYR A 10 8.50 1.16 9.97
C TYR A 10 7.33 2.10 9.70
N PHE A 11 7.62 3.23 9.06
CA PHE A 11 6.66 4.20 8.58
C PHE A 11 6.46 4.04 7.08
N VAL A 12 5.23 4.28 6.62
CA VAL A 12 4.90 4.18 5.19
C VAL A 12 5.07 5.52 4.47
N SER A 13 5.69 5.46 3.30
CA SER A 13 5.70 6.51 2.28
C SER A 13 5.08 5.97 1.00
N ILE A 14 4.37 6.81 0.25
CA ILE A 14 3.60 6.40 -0.93
C ILE A 14 3.84 7.37 -2.07
N VAL A 15 4.28 6.86 -3.21
CA VAL A 15 4.18 7.56 -4.51
C VAL A 15 2.91 7.05 -5.18
N LYS A 16 1.92 7.93 -5.33
CA LYS A 16 0.61 7.55 -5.87
C LYS A 16 0.66 7.50 -7.41
N PRO A 17 0.12 6.45 -8.05
CA PRO A 17 -0.14 6.48 -9.48
C PRO A 17 -1.07 7.65 -9.83
N HIS A 18 -0.85 8.28 -10.98
CA HIS A 18 -1.62 9.47 -11.33
C HIS A 18 -3.11 9.15 -11.54
N GLY A 19 -3.99 9.97 -10.97
CA GLY A 19 -5.43 9.77 -11.03
C GLY A 19 -5.96 8.67 -10.10
N VAL A 20 -5.16 8.13 -9.18
CA VAL A 20 -5.57 7.12 -8.19
C VAL A 20 -5.21 7.59 -6.78
N GLU A 21 -6.18 7.56 -5.89
CA GLU A 21 -5.94 7.67 -4.45
C GLU A 21 -5.53 6.30 -3.89
N VAL A 22 -4.48 6.30 -3.07
CA VAL A 22 -3.96 5.12 -2.38
C VAL A 22 -4.10 5.35 -0.87
N LEU A 23 -4.77 4.43 -0.19
CA LEU A 23 -4.93 4.41 1.25
C LEU A 23 -4.27 3.14 1.80
N ILE A 24 -3.54 3.27 2.91
CA ILE A 24 -2.86 2.14 3.55
C ILE A 24 -3.25 2.07 5.03
N TRP A 25 -3.51 0.85 5.50
CA TRP A 25 -3.77 0.57 6.91
C TRP A 25 -3.13 -0.75 7.37
N PRO A 26 -2.43 -0.79 8.51
CA PRO A 26 -2.04 0.35 9.35
C PRO A 26 -0.99 1.23 8.64
N ARG A 27 -0.74 2.46 9.13
CA ARG A 27 0.31 3.36 8.58
C ARG A 27 1.69 3.17 9.20
N ILE A 28 1.78 2.35 10.25
CA ILE A 28 2.99 2.02 10.99
C ILE A 28 2.99 0.51 11.22
N LEU A 29 4.13 -0.14 10.95
CA LEU A 29 4.35 -1.54 11.28
C LEU A 29 5.37 -1.64 12.40
N ILE A 30 4.99 -2.30 13.50
CA ILE A 30 5.84 -2.47 14.68
C ILE A 30 6.22 -3.93 14.79
N PHE A 31 7.43 -4.25 14.35
CA PHE A 31 8.00 -5.58 14.45
C PHE A 31 8.57 -5.77 15.86
N SER A 32 8.14 -6.85 16.51
CA SER A 32 8.75 -7.33 17.74
C SER A 32 9.56 -8.58 17.45
N CYS A 33 10.35 -9.00 18.42
CA CYS A 33 11.16 -10.20 18.32
C CYS A 33 10.40 -11.53 18.13
N PHE A 34 9.07 -11.51 18.19
CA PHE A 34 8.20 -12.65 17.97
C PHE A 34 7.34 -12.52 16.70
N LYS A 35 7.36 -11.35 16.04
CA LYS A 35 6.58 -11.07 14.85
C LYS A 35 7.52 -10.88 13.67
N GLU A 36 7.65 -11.92 12.86
CA GLU A 36 8.57 -11.94 11.71
C GLU A 36 7.93 -11.40 10.44
N GLU A 37 6.59 -11.43 10.37
CA GLU A 37 5.82 -10.91 9.25
C GLU A 37 4.65 -10.09 9.78
N LEU A 38 4.39 -8.95 9.15
CA LEU A 38 3.20 -8.15 9.39
C LEU A 38 2.51 -7.83 8.06
N SER A 39 1.19 -7.94 8.04
CA SER A 39 0.39 -7.54 6.89
C SER A 39 -0.09 -6.09 6.98
N TYR A 40 -0.27 -5.48 5.82
CA TYR A 40 -0.95 -4.21 5.63
C TYR A 40 -1.93 -4.31 4.46
N PHE A 41 -2.91 -3.43 4.47
CA PHE A 41 -3.95 -3.35 3.46
C PHE A 41 -3.75 -2.10 2.62
N VAL A 42 -3.92 -2.25 1.31
CA VAL A 42 -3.84 -1.18 0.32
C VAL A 42 -5.22 -1.05 -0.31
N THR A 43 -5.77 0.14 -0.29
CA THR A 43 -7.03 0.47 -0.96
C THR A 43 -6.75 1.48 -2.05
N LEU A 44 -7.16 1.14 -3.28
CA LEU A 44 -7.03 1.97 -4.47
C LEU A 44 -8.39 2.54 -4.84
N LYS A 45 -8.47 3.85 -5.02
CA LYS A 45 -9.68 4.56 -5.43
C LYS A 45 -9.39 5.41 -6.68
N PRO A 46 -10.02 5.14 -7.82
CA PRO A 46 -9.85 5.98 -9.00
C PRO A 46 -10.47 7.36 -8.78
N LEU A 47 -9.74 8.42 -9.13
CA LEU A 47 -10.17 9.82 -8.97
C LEU A 47 -10.71 10.46 -10.25
N LYS A 48 -10.40 9.90 -11.42
CA LYS A 48 -10.78 10.46 -12.72
C LYS A 48 -11.22 9.39 -13.71
N LYS A 49 -12.07 9.79 -14.66
CA LYS A 49 -12.42 8.99 -15.84
C LYS A 49 -11.22 8.89 -16.78
N SER A 50 -10.84 7.66 -17.15
CA SER A 50 -9.70 7.38 -18.03
C SER A 50 -10.04 6.25 -18.99
N LYS A 51 -9.65 6.39 -20.27
CA LYS A 51 -9.84 5.39 -21.33
C LYS A 51 -8.81 4.26 -21.24
N GLY A 52 -8.67 3.65 -20.06
CA GLY A 52 -7.73 2.54 -19.83
C GLY A 52 -6.27 2.95 -20.02
N ARG A 53 -5.62 3.42 -18.94
CA ARG A 53 -4.17 3.72 -18.94
C ARG A 53 -3.48 3.00 -17.80
N TYR A 54 -2.28 2.47 -18.07
CA TYR A 54 -1.37 2.02 -17.02
C TYR A 54 -0.66 3.20 -16.35
N ASP A 55 -0.65 3.17 -15.04
CA ASP A 55 0.05 4.14 -14.21
C ASP A 55 0.80 3.43 -13.07
N PHE A 56 1.81 4.11 -12.53
CA PHE A 56 2.81 3.52 -11.67
C PHE A 56 3.01 4.32 -10.39
N GLY A 57 3.25 3.62 -9.31
CA GLY A 57 3.57 4.19 -8.01
C GLY A 57 4.39 3.21 -7.19
N GLU A 58 4.56 3.53 -5.92
CA GLU A 58 5.27 2.65 -4.99
C GLU A 58 4.83 2.88 -3.55
N ILE A 59 4.96 1.82 -2.76
CA ILE A 59 4.86 1.85 -1.31
C ILE A 59 6.25 1.57 -0.76
N VAL A 60 6.71 2.42 0.15
CA VAL A 60 8.00 2.25 0.81
C VAL A 60 7.78 2.20 2.31
N TRP A 61 8.24 1.14 2.94
CA TRP A 61 8.33 1.02 4.39
C TRP A 61 9.76 1.31 4.84
N SER A 62 9.93 2.24 5.77
CA SER A 62 11.26 2.58 6.29
C SER A 62 11.26 2.89 7.79
N ASP A 63 12.30 2.43 8.48
CA ASP A 63 12.66 2.77 9.86
C ASP A 63 13.74 3.87 9.92
N GLY A 64 14.10 4.46 8.77
CA GLY A 64 15.18 5.42 8.60
C GLY A 64 16.52 4.82 8.13
N PHE A 65 16.70 3.50 8.22
CA PHE A 65 17.92 2.79 7.80
C PHE A 65 17.65 1.75 6.72
N HIS A 66 16.55 1.01 6.86
CA HIS A 66 16.08 0.00 5.93
C HIS A 66 14.96 0.56 5.07
N TYR A 67 14.91 0.13 3.81
CA TYR A 67 13.89 0.54 2.84
C TYR A 67 13.33 -0.68 2.13
N VAL A 68 12.08 -1.02 2.43
CA VAL A 68 11.35 -2.12 1.77
C VAL A 68 10.38 -1.51 0.78
N ARG A 69 10.64 -1.70 -0.52
CA ARG A 69 9.89 -1.10 -1.63
C ARG A 69 8.96 -2.13 -2.28
N SER A 70 7.70 -1.74 -2.50
CA SER A 70 6.70 -2.52 -3.22
C SER A 70 6.16 -1.69 -4.39
N PRO A 71 6.43 -2.07 -5.66
CA PRO A 71 5.88 -1.38 -6.82
C PRO A 71 4.36 -1.49 -6.86
N LEU A 72 3.69 -0.38 -7.22
CA LEU A 72 2.27 -0.35 -7.53
C LEU A 72 2.09 -0.13 -9.03
N VAL A 73 1.35 -1.03 -9.68
CA VAL A 73 0.95 -0.91 -11.08
C VAL A 73 -0.56 -1.00 -11.14
N VAL A 74 -1.20 -0.01 -11.75
CA VAL A 74 -2.66 0.06 -11.85
C VAL A 74 -3.08 0.25 -13.29
N LEU A 75 -4.13 -0.45 -13.70
CA LEU A 75 -4.85 -0.18 -14.94
C LEU A 75 -6.09 0.65 -14.59
N VAL A 76 -6.09 1.94 -14.94
CA VAL A 76 -7.21 2.84 -14.65
C VAL A 76 -8.21 2.78 -15.80
N ASN A 77 -9.21 1.91 -15.69
CA ASN A 77 -10.34 1.87 -16.61
C ASN A 77 -11.63 2.36 -15.92
N THR A 78 -12.08 3.54 -16.30
CA THR A 78 -13.28 4.19 -15.75
C THR A 78 -14.15 4.78 -16.86
N SER A 79 -14.21 4.09 -18.01
CA SER A 79 -15.22 4.32 -19.04
C SER A 79 -16.51 3.61 -18.62
N ASN A 80 -17.50 4.38 -18.16
CA ASN A 80 -18.88 3.92 -18.24
C ASN A 80 -19.35 4.28 -19.64
N ASP A 81 -19.62 3.29 -20.48
CA ASP A 81 -20.55 3.50 -21.59
C ASP A 81 -21.90 3.92 -20.99
N ASP A 82 -22.62 4.83 -21.66
CA ASP A 82 -23.57 5.80 -21.11
C ASP A 82 -24.70 5.25 -20.20
N ASP A 83 -24.60 5.45 -18.87
CA ASP A 83 -25.76 5.45 -17.96
C ASP A 83 -25.55 6.35 -16.72
N PRO A 84 -26.36 7.42 -16.52
CA PRO A 84 -26.30 8.27 -15.34
C PRO A 84 -26.79 7.59 -14.04
N SER A 85 -27.33 6.36 -14.08
CA SER A 85 -27.79 5.65 -12.87
C SER A 85 -26.67 4.98 -12.04
N THR A 86 -25.46 4.83 -12.59
CA THR A 86 -24.38 4.01 -11.98
C THR A 86 -23.39 4.80 -11.10
N VAL A 87 -23.72 6.03 -10.70
CA VAL A 87 -22.81 6.97 -10.00
C VAL A 87 -22.27 6.45 -8.64
N PHE A 88 -22.81 5.36 -8.11
CA PHE A 88 -22.37 4.78 -6.83
C PHE A 88 -21.62 3.44 -6.90
N SER A 89 -21.26 2.97 -8.10
CA SER A 89 -20.34 1.83 -8.21
C SER A 89 -18.91 2.32 -7.98
N SER A 90 -18.51 2.39 -6.71
CA SER A 90 -17.13 2.65 -6.33
C SER A 90 -16.26 1.46 -6.75
N ASN A 91 -15.57 1.58 -7.87
CA ASN A 91 -14.57 0.61 -8.32
C ASN A 91 -13.33 0.70 -7.40
N THR A 92 -13.51 0.32 -6.13
CA THR A 92 -12.46 0.34 -5.10
C THR A 92 -11.83 -1.03 -5.02
N THR A 93 -10.53 -1.12 -5.20
CA THR A 93 -9.80 -2.38 -5.02
C THR A 93 -9.09 -2.36 -3.67
N ALA A 94 -9.34 -3.38 -2.85
CA ALA A 94 -8.59 -3.63 -1.63
C ALA A 94 -7.65 -4.84 -1.84
N ALA A 95 -6.38 -4.67 -1.54
CA ALA A 95 -5.36 -5.71 -1.60
C ALA A 95 -4.71 -5.86 -0.22
N ARG A 96 -4.34 -7.10 0.13
CA ARG A 96 -3.53 -7.40 1.31
C ARG A 96 -2.09 -7.65 0.86
N SER A 97 -1.15 -7.05 1.54
CA SER A 97 0.28 -7.25 1.34
C SER A 97 0.94 -7.57 2.69
N SER A 98 2.12 -8.17 2.65
CA SER A 98 2.90 -8.50 3.84
C SER A 98 4.32 -8.00 3.72
N MET A 99 4.91 -7.64 4.85
CA MET A 99 6.30 -7.26 4.99
C MET A 99 6.98 -8.19 6.00
N GLN A 100 8.14 -8.71 5.61
CA GLN A 100 9.03 -9.41 6.53
C GLN A 100 9.82 -8.38 7.34
N GLY A 101 10.01 -8.69 8.63
CA GLY A 101 10.85 -7.90 9.52
C GLY A 101 12.33 -8.04 9.16
N PRO A 102 13.18 -7.18 9.73
CA PRO A 102 14.62 -7.25 9.53
C PRO A 102 15.21 -8.61 9.93
N LEU A 103 16.21 -9.07 9.18
CA LEU A 103 16.90 -10.34 9.43
C LEU A 103 17.58 -10.30 10.80
N ARG A 104 17.45 -11.41 11.54
CA ARG A 104 18.08 -11.59 12.84
C ARG A 104 19.57 -11.87 12.63
N SER A 105 20.45 -11.00 13.11
CA SER A 105 21.88 -11.30 13.28
C SER A 105 22.14 -12.11 14.54
#